data_AF-A0A9W4PB61-F1
#
_entry.id   AF-A0A9W4PB61-F1
#
_cell.length_a   1.000
_cell.length_b   1.000
_cell.length_c   1.000
_cell.angle_alpha   90.00
_cell.angle_beta   90.00
_cell.angle_gamma   90.00
#
_symmetry.space_group_name_H-M   'P 1'
#
loop_
_entity.id
_entity.type
_entity.pdbx_description
1 polymer ?
#
loop_
_entity_poly.entity_id
_entity_poly.type
_entity_poly.pdbx_seq_one_letter_code
_entity_poly.pdbx_strand_id
1 'polypeptide(L)' 'MFPILETKRLVLRELAEGDALDLLKCFSNPDVLRYYGQPPLTNIDR' A
#
# COMPACT_ATOMS: atom_id res chain seq x y z
N MET A 1 -0.70 -2.69 20.75
CA MET A 1 -0.86 -1.31 20.25
C MET A 1 0.33 -1.02 19.36
N PHE A 2 0.11 -0.97 18.04
CA PHE A 2 1.16 -0.56 17.09
C PHE A 2 1.24 0.98 17.07
N PRO A 3 2.44 1.59 16.99
CA PRO A 3 2.58 3.03 17.05
C PRO A 3 2.14 3.73 15.76
N ILE A 4 1.68 4.99 15.90
CA ILE A 4 1.51 5.93 14.80
C ILE A 4 2.71 6.89 14.82
N LEU A 5 3.37 7.05 13.67
CA LEU A 5 4.47 8.00 13.49
C LEU A 5 3.99 9.20 12.70
N GLU A 6 4.08 10.38 13.30
CA GLU A 6 3.69 11.64 12.67
C GLU A 6 4.92 12.42 12.22
N THR A 7 4.85 12.98 11.01
CA THR A 7 5.84 13.91 10.47
C THR A 7 5.12 15.16 9.97
N LYS A 8 5.87 16.17 9.52
CA LYS A 8 5.27 17.39 8.95
C LYS A 8 4.33 17.13 7.77
N ARG A 9 4.50 16.03 7.03
CA ARG A 9 3.75 15.76 5.79
C ARG A 9 3.02 14.41 5.75
N LEU A 10 3.37 13.49 6.64
CA LEU A 10 2.92 12.10 6.57
C LEU A 10 2.57 11.59 7.95
N VAL A 11 1.54 10.75 7.99
CA VAL A 11 1.19 9.90 9.12
C VAL A 11 1.44 8.46 8.68
N LEU A 12 2.34 7.76 9.38
CA LEU A 12 2.62 6.35 9.17
C LEU A 12 1.92 5.57 10.28
N ARG A 13 1.07 4.62 9.91
CA ARG A 13 0.31 3.78 10.84
C ARG A 13 0.34 2.34 10.39
N GLU A 14 -0.06 1.45 11.29
CA GLU A 14 -0.36 0.06 10.97
C GLU A 14 -1.39 -0.03 9.84
N LEU A 15 -1.18 -0.99 8.93
CA LEU A 15 -2.17 -1.35 7.90
C LEU A 15 -3.28 -2.18 8.53
N ALA A 16 -4.53 -1.86 8.21
CA ALA A 16 -5.72 -2.61 8.61
C ALA A 16 -6.42 -3.21 7.38
N GLU A 17 -7.31 -4.18 7.58
CA GLU A 17 -8.05 -4.82 6.48
C GLU A 17 -8.79 -3.81 5.59
N GLY A 18 -9.29 -2.71 6.17
CA GLY A 18 -9.95 -1.64 5.42
C GLY A 18 -9.07 -0.92 4.39
N ASP A 19 -7.74 -1.04 4.49
CA ASP A 19 -6.79 -0.42 3.56
C ASP A 19 -6.54 -1.24 2.30
N ALA A 20 -6.99 -2.51 2.28
CA ALA A 20 -6.68 -3.46 1.22
C ALA A 20 -7.03 -2.93 -0.18
N LEU A 21 -8.18 -2.26 -0.33
CA LEU A 21 -8.62 -1.69 -1.61
C LEU A 21 -7.75 -0.54 -2.07
N ASP A 22 -7.31 0.33 -1.17
CA ASP A 22 -6.49 1.49 -1.53
C ASP A 22 -5.04 1.07 -1.81
N LEU A 23 -4.54 0.07 -1.09
CA LEU A 23 -3.28 -0.60 -1.44
C LEU A 23 -3.37 -1.26 -2.81
N LEU A 24 -4.43 -2.04 -3.09
CA LEU A 24 -4.61 -2.67 -4.40
C LEU A 24 -4.58 -1.62 -5.52
N LYS A 25 -5.30 -0.50 -5.39
CA LYS A 25 -5.27 0.58 -6.39
C LYS A 25 -3.85 1.12 -6.62
N CYS A 26 -3.09 1.35 -5.55
CA CYS A 26 -1.72 1.83 -5.63
C CYS A 26 -0.80 0.83 -6.36
N PHE A 27 -0.87 -0.44 -5.97
CA PHE A 27 -0.04 -1.51 -6.51
C PHE A 27 -0.55 -2.11 -7.83
N SER A 28 -1.74 -1.71 -8.29
CA SER A 28 -2.22 -2.01 -9.65
C SER A 28 -1.58 -1.09 -10.70
N ASN A 29 -0.87 -0.03 -10.29
CA ASN A 29 -0.23 0.89 -11.21
C ASN A 29 1.14 0.35 -11.67
N PRO A 30 1.35 0.09 -12.98
CA PRO A 30 2.62 -0.40 -13.50
C PRO A 30 3.79 0.57 -13.30
N ASP A 31 3.55 1.87 -13.26
CA ASP A 31 4.60 2.87 -13.01
C ASP A 31 5.13 2.79 -11.57
N VAL A 32 4.25 2.49 -10.61
CA VAL A 32 4.62 2.29 -9.20
C VAL A 32 5.49 1.05 -9.03
N LEU A 33 5.15 -0.03 -9.74
CA LEU A 33 5.84 -1.32 -9.63
C LEU A 33 7.01 -1.51 -10.61
N ARG A 34 7.28 -0.54 -11.47
CA ARG A 34 8.31 -0.62 -12.53
C ARG A 34 9.66 -1.17 -12.06
N TYR A 35 10.03 -0.90 -10.81
CA TYR A 35 11.31 -1.28 -10.20
C TYR A 35 11.18 -2.33 -9.08
N TYR A 36 10.02 -2.95 -8.91
CA TYR A 36 9.76 -3.93 -7.86
C TYR A 36 10.02 -5.38 -8.30
N GLY A 37 10.25 -5.63 -9.58
CA GLY A 37 10.48 -6.99 -10.11
C GLY A 37 9.25 -7.90 -10.10
N GLN A 38 8.06 -7.34 -9.89
CA GLN A 38 6.78 -8.05 -9.87
C GLN A 38 5.74 -7.33 -10.75
N PRO A 39 4.78 -8.06 -11.35
CA PRO A 39 3.69 -7.45 -12.10
C PRO A 39 2.68 -6.75 -11.17
N PRO A 40 1.88 -5.81 -11.69
CA PRO A 40 0.71 -5.23 -11.01
C PRO A 40 -0.18 -6.25 -10.31
N LEU A 41 -0.57 -5.90 -9.08
CA LEU A 41 -1.57 -6.65 -8.35
C LEU A 41 -2.92 -6.50 -9.05
N THR A 42 -3.71 -7.58 -9.03
CA THR A 42 -5.02 -7.63 -9.70
C THR A 42 -6.17 -8.03 -8.77
N ASN A 43 -5.84 -8.52 -7.56
CA ASN A 43 -6.80 -8.92 -6.54
C ASN A 43 -6.16 -8.78 -5.14
N ILE A 44 -7.01 -8.62 -4.12
CA ILE A 44 -6.66 -8.58 -2.69
C ILE A 44 -6.41 -9.98 -2.12
N ASP A 45 -7.04 -11.02 -2.66
CA ASP A 45 -7.08 -12.36 -2.05
C ASP A 45 -5.99 -13.34 -2.52
N ARG A 46 -4.91 -12.87 -3.15
CA ARG A 46 -3.87 -13.76 -3.73
C ARG A 46 -2.56 -13.79 -2.94
#